data_AF-A0AAV3P591-F1
#
_entry.id   AF-A0AAV3P591-F1
#
_cell.length_a   1.000
_cell.length_b   1.000
_cell.length_c   1.000
_cell.angle_alpha   90.00
_cell.angle_beta   90.00
_cell.angle_gamma   90.00
#
_symmetry.space_group_name_H-M   'P 1'
#
loop_
_entity.id
_entity.type
_entity.pdbx_description
1 polymer ?
#
loop_
_entity_poly.entity_id
_entity_poly.type
_entity_poly.pdbx_seq_one_letter_code
_entity_poly.pdbx_strand_id
1 'polypeptide(L)'
;MEISSAPISKCCKENQKIYQHWFSVADSDGDGRITGTDSTKFLAMSNLSRQELKQVWAIADSKRQGFLGLKEFITAMQLISLAQAGHELSSDLIHANVDFENLRPPNMEALDEFLAQNKRKSLSRTVSESNGVTEVQFSSSNWFKSTKSMKKVSLSSVTSIVDGLKKMYSQYLKPLEVTYLFNDFASPSLIDSDFDAKPMVMLLGQYSTGKTTFIKHLLRSDYPGAHIGPEPTTDRFVVVMNGPDERSVPGNTIAVQANMPFGGLTGFGSAFLSKFECSQMPHHLLEHITFVDTPGVLSGEKQRTQRSYDFTGVTSWFAAKCDLILLLFDPYKLDISDEFKRVISSLRGHEDKIRVVLNKADQVDTQQLMRVYGALMWSLGKVLNTPEVVRVYIGSFNDKPINEAAVGPLGRELFEKEQDDLLTDLIDIPKKACDRRINEFVKRARAAKIHAYIIGHLKKEMPAMIGKTKTQRKLIDNLPDAFAKVQKEYHLPPGDLPDVDHFKQVLSTYNIDKFEKLKPSMIQAIDHMLGHDIPELLKNFRNPYE
;
A
#
# COMPACT_ATOMS: atom_id res chain seq x y z
N MET A 1 -30.72 -2.77 -13.05
CA MET A 1 -30.48 -2.35 -14.44
C MET A 1 -29.06 -2.73 -14.77
N GLU A 2 -28.89 -3.74 -15.62
CA GLU A 2 -27.59 -4.23 -16.08
C GLU A 2 -27.04 -3.25 -17.13
N ILE A 3 -25.79 -2.79 -16.94
CA ILE A 3 -25.02 -2.14 -17.98
C ILE A 3 -24.01 -3.18 -18.46
N SER A 4 -24.14 -3.57 -19.73
CA SER A 4 -23.36 -4.61 -20.38
C SER A 4 -21.86 -4.37 -20.29
N SER A 5 -21.11 -5.47 -20.14
CA SER A 5 -19.66 -5.58 -20.25
C SER A 5 -19.07 -4.74 -21.40
N ALA A 6 -18.01 -3.98 -21.10
CA ALA A 6 -17.19 -3.34 -22.12
C ALA A 6 -16.61 -4.41 -23.08
N PRO A 7 -16.55 -4.17 -24.40
CA PRO A 7 -16.19 -5.17 -25.40
C PRO A 7 -14.67 -5.38 -25.46
N ILE A 8 -14.11 -6.03 -24.44
CA ILE A 8 -12.72 -6.47 -24.40
C ILE A 8 -12.64 -7.82 -25.15
N SER A 9 -12.43 -7.84 -26.49
CA SER A 9 -11.87 -9.02 -27.20
C SER A 9 -11.81 -9.00 -28.74
N LYS A 10 -12.28 -7.99 -29.48
CA LYS A 10 -12.36 -8.11 -30.96
C LYS A 10 -11.11 -7.62 -31.70
N CYS A 11 -9.91 -8.14 -31.41
CA CYS A 11 -8.71 -7.88 -32.23
C CYS A 11 -8.16 -9.21 -32.77
N CYS A 12 -7.90 -9.31 -34.08
CA CYS A 12 -7.31 -10.50 -34.69
C CYS A 12 -5.95 -10.85 -34.05
N LYS A 13 -5.67 -12.16 -33.88
CA LYS A 13 -4.42 -12.66 -33.27
C LYS A 13 -3.15 -12.17 -33.99
N GLU A 14 -3.24 -11.86 -35.28
CA GLU A 14 -2.13 -11.30 -36.06
C GLU A 14 -1.88 -9.82 -35.70
N ASN A 15 -2.92 -9.00 -35.65
CA ASN A 15 -2.84 -7.60 -35.24
C ASN A 15 -2.37 -7.46 -33.78
N GLN A 16 -2.79 -8.37 -32.90
CA GLN A 16 -2.34 -8.36 -31.51
C GLN A 16 -0.83 -8.57 -31.37
N LYS A 17 -0.21 -9.42 -32.21
CA LYS A 17 1.26 -9.61 -32.23
C LYS A 17 1.98 -8.37 -32.73
N ILE A 18 1.43 -7.70 -33.75
CA ILE A 18 1.97 -6.44 -34.29
C ILE A 18 1.93 -5.36 -33.20
N TYR A 19 0.80 -5.18 -32.52
CA TYR A 19 0.65 -4.18 -31.47
C TYR A 19 1.49 -4.49 -30.22
N GLN A 20 1.70 -5.76 -29.88
CA GLN A 20 2.65 -6.14 -28.83
C GLN A 20 4.09 -5.74 -29.19
N HIS A 21 4.50 -5.93 -30.45
CA HIS A 21 5.82 -5.50 -30.90
C HIS A 21 5.97 -3.97 -30.89
N TRP A 22 4.93 -3.25 -31.31
CA TRP A 22 4.94 -1.79 -31.27
C TRP A 22 4.92 -1.24 -29.85
N PHE A 23 4.20 -1.91 -28.95
CA PHE A 23 4.16 -1.57 -27.53
C PHE A 23 5.57 -1.62 -26.92
N SER A 24 6.33 -2.69 -27.15
CA SER A 24 7.70 -2.81 -26.61
C SER A 24 8.70 -1.83 -27.22
N VAL A 25 8.34 -1.23 -28.36
CA VAL A 25 9.16 -0.21 -29.05
C VAL A 25 8.80 1.19 -28.58
N ALA A 26 7.52 1.43 -28.26
CA ALA A 26 7.02 2.68 -27.69
C ALA A 26 7.36 2.81 -26.19
N ASP A 27 7.46 1.68 -25.48
CA ASP A 27 7.95 1.56 -24.10
C ASP A 27 9.48 1.65 -24.06
N SER A 28 10.00 2.89 -24.02
CA SER A 28 11.43 3.15 -24.19
C SER A 28 12.31 2.77 -22.99
N ASP A 29 11.72 2.64 -21.81
CA ASP A 29 12.37 2.25 -20.55
C ASP A 29 12.01 0.83 -20.09
N GLY A 30 11.05 0.17 -20.75
CA GLY A 30 10.72 -1.24 -20.54
C GLY A 30 9.95 -1.49 -19.24
N ASP A 31 9.27 -0.47 -18.71
CA ASP A 31 8.53 -0.53 -17.45
C ASP A 31 7.10 -1.09 -17.64
N GLY A 32 6.72 -1.40 -18.89
CA GLY A 32 5.42 -1.90 -19.28
C GLY A 32 4.35 -0.82 -19.37
N ARG A 33 4.72 0.46 -19.46
CA ARG A 33 3.81 1.61 -19.51
C ARG A 33 4.26 2.63 -20.56
N ILE A 34 3.33 3.06 -21.41
CA ILE A 34 3.60 4.15 -22.36
C ILE A 34 3.01 5.44 -21.78
N THR A 35 3.89 6.36 -21.39
CA THR A 35 3.48 7.66 -20.83
C THR A 35 2.98 8.62 -21.94
N GLY A 36 2.28 9.69 -21.56
CA GLY A 36 1.82 10.70 -22.52
C GLY A 36 2.93 11.33 -23.36
N THR A 37 4.15 11.43 -22.82
CA THR A 37 5.31 11.95 -23.57
C THR A 37 5.88 10.96 -24.57
N ASP A 38 5.82 9.66 -24.26
CA ASP A 38 6.31 8.59 -25.15
C ASP A 38 5.28 8.30 -26.24
N SER A 39 4.00 8.29 -25.86
CA SER A 39 2.89 8.15 -26.80
C SER A 39 2.83 9.30 -27.79
N THR A 40 3.11 10.54 -27.39
CA THR A 40 3.08 11.68 -28.33
C THR A 40 4.09 11.50 -29.47
N LYS A 41 5.27 10.92 -29.20
CA LYS A 41 6.27 10.65 -30.24
C LYS A 41 5.85 9.51 -31.15
N PHE A 42 5.32 8.43 -30.57
CA PHE A 42 4.93 7.24 -31.30
C PHE A 42 3.63 7.45 -32.10
N LEU A 43 2.57 7.96 -31.46
CA LEU A 43 1.26 8.17 -32.08
C LEU A 43 1.27 9.29 -33.13
N ALA A 44 2.19 10.26 -33.06
CA ALA A 44 2.35 11.28 -34.09
C ALA A 44 2.72 10.70 -35.48
N MET A 45 3.26 9.48 -35.53
CA MET A 45 3.57 8.78 -36.78
C MET A 45 2.30 8.34 -37.55
N SER A 46 1.12 8.38 -36.92
CA SER A 46 -0.16 8.04 -37.56
C SER A 46 -0.69 9.14 -38.51
N ASN A 47 -0.02 10.29 -38.60
CA ASN A 47 -0.42 11.43 -39.42
C ASN A 47 -1.81 12.02 -39.07
N LEU A 48 -2.36 11.67 -37.91
CA LEU A 48 -3.56 12.31 -37.36
C LEU A 48 -3.23 13.69 -36.78
N SER A 49 -4.22 14.58 -36.77
CA SER A 49 -4.08 15.90 -36.16
C SER A 49 -3.83 15.80 -34.65
N ARG A 50 -3.19 16.84 -34.07
CA ARG A 50 -2.98 16.90 -32.62
C ARG A 50 -4.29 16.87 -31.81
N GLN A 51 -5.41 17.27 -32.41
CA GLN A 51 -6.72 17.23 -31.75
C GLN A 51 -7.25 15.80 -31.67
N GLU A 52 -7.17 15.05 -32.78
CA GLU A 52 -7.58 13.64 -32.84
C GLU A 52 -6.72 12.76 -31.94
N LEU A 53 -5.40 12.97 -31.90
CA LEU A 53 -4.51 12.21 -31.01
C LEU A 53 -4.82 12.42 -29.53
N LYS A 54 -5.24 13.64 -29.14
CA LYS A 54 -5.72 13.91 -27.78
C LYS A 54 -7.02 13.18 -27.46
N GLN A 55 -7.92 13.07 -28.44
CA GLN A 55 -9.16 12.31 -28.28
C GLN A 55 -8.89 10.81 -28.17
N VAL A 56 -8.03 10.25 -29.03
CA VAL A 56 -7.58 8.86 -28.95
C VAL A 56 -7.01 8.57 -27.57
N TRP A 57 -6.12 9.44 -27.06
CA TRP A 57 -5.54 9.29 -25.72
C TRP A 57 -6.61 9.31 -24.63
N ALA A 58 -7.53 10.28 -24.67
CA ALA A 58 -8.58 10.42 -23.66
C ALA A 58 -9.55 9.22 -23.63
N ILE A 59 -9.80 8.60 -24.78
CA ILE A 59 -10.67 7.42 -24.89
C ILE A 59 -9.91 6.15 -24.47
N ALA A 60 -8.64 6.01 -24.87
CA ALA A 60 -7.82 4.85 -24.52
C ALA A 60 -7.42 4.84 -23.03
N ASP A 61 -7.15 6.00 -22.44
CA ASP A 61 -6.94 6.19 -21.00
C ASP A 61 -8.28 6.45 -20.28
N SER A 62 -9.25 5.56 -20.46
CA SER A 62 -10.59 5.70 -19.86
C SER A 62 -10.55 5.76 -18.33
N LYS A 63 -9.51 5.17 -17.72
CA LYS A 63 -9.26 5.16 -16.27
C LYS A 63 -8.49 6.39 -15.77
N ARG A 64 -8.09 7.30 -16.65
CA ARG A 64 -7.30 8.52 -16.34
C ARG A 64 -6.04 8.22 -15.52
N GLN A 65 -5.39 7.09 -15.81
CA GLN A 65 -4.20 6.64 -15.09
C GLN A 65 -2.92 7.36 -15.56
N GLY A 66 -2.98 8.11 -16.66
CA GLY A 66 -1.88 8.92 -17.18
C GLY A 66 -0.82 8.15 -17.97
N PHE A 67 -1.05 6.84 -18.19
CA PHE A 67 -0.22 5.97 -19.01
C PHE A 67 -1.10 4.91 -19.72
N LEU A 68 -0.62 4.35 -20.81
CA LEU A 68 -1.27 3.23 -21.51
C LEU A 68 -0.50 1.95 -21.21
N GLY A 69 -1.18 0.98 -20.59
CA GLY A 69 -0.71 -0.41 -20.57
C GLY A 69 -0.96 -1.08 -21.93
N LEU A 70 -0.57 -2.36 -22.06
CA LEU A 70 -0.71 -3.08 -23.33
C LEU A 70 -2.16 -3.11 -23.85
N LYS A 71 -3.15 -3.26 -22.95
CA LYS A 71 -4.57 -3.33 -23.34
C LYS A 71 -5.06 -1.98 -23.85
N GLU A 72 -4.77 -0.91 -23.13
CA GLU A 72 -5.14 0.46 -23.47
C GLU A 72 -4.42 0.92 -24.74
N PHE A 73 -3.18 0.49 -24.95
CA PHE A 73 -2.44 0.75 -26.18
C PHE A 73 -3.06 0.06 -27.40
N ILE A 74 -3.52 -1.19 -27.27
CA ILE A 74 -4.26 -1.88 -28.34
C ILE A 74 -5.53 -1.09 -28.69
N THR A 75 -6.27 -0.61 -27.68
CA THR A 75 -7.43 0.26 -27.90
C THR A 75 -7.04 1.53 -28.65
N ALA A 76 -5.93 2.19 -28.28
CA ALA A 76 -5.43 3.35 -28.99
C ALA A 76 -5.10 3.06 -30.46
N MET A 77 -4.48 1.91 -30.76
CA MET A 77 -4.16 1.50 -32.14
C MET A 77 -5.43 1.26 -32.98
N GLN A 78 -6.46 0.65 -32.39
CA GLN A 78 -7.74 0.43 -33.07
C GLN A 78 -8.46 1.76 -33.35
N LEU A 79 -8.46 2.68 -32.39
CA LEU A 79 -9.04 4.02 -32.56
C LEU A 79 -8.33 4.83 -33.67
N ILE A 80 -7.01 4.75 -33.74
CA ILE A 80 -6.24 5.39 -34.83
C ILE A 80 -6.61 4.79 -36.17
N SER A 81 -6.74 3.48 -36.25
CA SER A 81 -7.11 2.80 -37.50
C SER A 81 -8.51 3.20 -37.98
N LEU A 82 -9.44 3.43 -37.05
CA LEU A 82 -10.78 3.95 -37.34
C LEU A 82 -10.75 5.41 -37.81
N ALA A 83 -9.96 6.26 -37.14
CA ALA A 83 -9.79 7.66 -37.54
C ALA A 83 -9.17 7.77 -38.94
N GLN A 84 -8.17 6.96 -39.25
CA GLN A 84 -7.54 6.90 -40.58
C GLN A 84 -8.49 6.36 -41.67
N ALA A 85 -9.47 5.53 -41.30
CA ALA A 85 -10.54 5.08 -42.18
C ALA A 85 -11.66 6.13 -42.40
N GLY A 86 -11.56 7.30 -41.75
CA GLY A 86 -12.49 8.43 -41.92
C GLY A 86 -13.68 8.42 -40.95
N HIS A 87 -13.63 7.63 -39.87
CA HIS A 87 -14.68 7.64 -38.83
C HIS A 87 -14.44 8.75 -37.80
N GLU A 88 -15.50 9.45 -37.38
CA GLU A 88 -15.43 10.48 -36.33
C GLU A 88 -15.18 9.85 -34.94
N LEU A 89 -14.13 10.27 -34.25
CA LEU A 89 -13.77 9.79 -32.91
C LEU A 89 -14.81 10.22 -31.85
N SER A 90 -15.79 9.35 -31.57
CA SER A 90 -16.75 9.50 -30.47
C SER A 90 -16.63 8.35 -29.46
N SER A 91 -16.91 8.64 -28.18
CA SER A 91 -16.99 7.63 -27.10
C SER A 91 -18.01 6.52 -27.40
N ASP A 92 -19.01 6.81 -28.23
CA ASP A 92 -20.08 5.87 -28.59
C ASP A 92 -19.66 4.82 -29.64
N LEU A 93 -18.51 5.02 -30.31
CA LEU A 93 -18.00 4.06 -31.31
C LEU A 93 -17.56 2.72 -30.71
N ILE A 94 -17.21 2.70 -29.42
CA ILE A 94 -16.86 1.46 -28.71
C ILE A 94 -18.08 0.53 -28.61
N HIS A 95 -19.30 1.08 -28.68
CA HIS A 95 -20.57 0.34 -28.60
C HIS A 95 -21.26 0.11 -29.96
N ALA A 96 -20.78 0.73 -31.04
CA ALA A 96 -21.35 0.54 -32.37
C ALA A 96 -20.85 -0.77 -33.01
N ASN A 97 -21.69 -1.40 -33.84
CA ASN A 97 -21.41 -2.61 -34.64
C ASN A 97 -20.31 -2.38 -35.70
N VAL A 98 -19.10 -2.06 -35.26
CA VAL A 98 -17.91 -1.96 -36.13
C VAL A 98 -17.20 -3.31 -36.12
N ASP A 99 -16.90 -3.82 -37.30
CA ASP A 99 -16.20 -5.09 -37.47
C ASP A 99 -14.71 -4.94 -37.18
N PHE A 100 -14.35 -4.96 -35.89
CA PHE A 100 -12.97 -4.86 -35.41
C PHE A 100 -12.09 -6.06 -35.81
N GLU A 101 -12.66 -7.17 -36.31
CA GLU A 101 -11.88 -8.34 -36.73
C GLU A 101 -11.18 -8.13 -38.08
N ASN A 102 -11.74 -7.28 -38.96
CA ASN A 102 -11.21 -7.00 -40.30
C ASN A 102 -10.52 -5.64 -40.44
N LEU A 103 -10.28 -4.94 -39.33
CA LEU A 103 -9.59 -3.65 -39.36
C LEU A 103 -8.10 -3.84 -39.70
N ARG A 104 -7.64 -3.14 -40.74
CA ARG A 104 -6.22 -3.07 -41.08
C ARG A 104 -5.47 -2.30 -39.98
N PRO A 105 -4.23 -2.71 -39.63
CA PRO A 105 -3.38 -1.94 -38.74
C PRO A 105 -3.22 -0.48 -39.22
N PRO A 106 -3.02 0.47 -38.30
CA PRO A 106 -2.90 1.86 -38.67
C PRO A 106 -1.63 2.07 -39.49
N ASN A 107 -1.71 2.97 -40.47
CA ASN A 107 -0.53 3.37 -41.24
C ASN A 107 0.32 4.30 -40.38
N MET A 108 1.56 3.90 -40.12
CA MET A 108 2.49 4.65 -39.26
C MET A 108 3.70 5.07 -40.12
N GLU A 109 3.74 6.33 -40.56
CA GLU A 109 4.84 6.86 -41.35
C GLU A 109 6.14 6.88 -40.53
N ALA A 110 7.26 6.54 -41.17
CA ALA A 110 8.59 6.43 -40.54
C ALA A 110 8.72 5.37 -39.42
N LEU A 111 7.74 4.48 -39.25
CA LEU A 111 7.83 3.37 -38.29
C LEU A 111 8.98 2.41 -38.61
N ASP A 112 9.23 2.11 -39.88
CA ASP A 112 10.33 1.22 -40.31
C ASP A 112 11.71 1.83 -39.97
N GLU A 113 11.88 3.14 -40.11
CA GLU A 113 13.10 3.85 -39.71
C GLU A 113 13.26 3.89 -38.19
N PHE A 114 12.15 4.07 -37.46
CA PHE A 114 12.12 4.07 -35.99
C PHE A 114 12.49 2.69 -35.42
N LEU A 115 11.94 1.62 -36.00
CA LEU A 115 12.26 0.23 -35.67
C LEU A 115 13.74 -0.10 -35.96
N ALA A 116 14.28 0.39 -37.07
CA ALA A 116 15.70 0.19 -37.42
C ALA A 116 16.67 0.92 -36.46
N GLN A 117 16.32 2.12 -35.97
CA GLN A 117 17.11 2.87 -35.00
C GLN A 117 17.17 2.19 -33.62
N ASN A 118 16.04 1.64 -33.15
CA ASN A 118 15.98 0.95 -31.87
C ASN A 118 16.69 -0.41 -31.89
N LYS A 119 16.69 -1.11 -33.03
CA LYS A 119 17.48 -2.33 -33.22
C LYS A 119 18.99 -2.05 -33.11
N ARG A 120 19.49 -0.94 -33.69
CA ARG A 120 20.90 -0.53 -33.57
C ARG A 120 21.31 -0.17 -32.13
N LYS A 121 20.44 0.49 -31.36
CA LYS A 121 20.67 0.77 -29.92
C LYS A 121 20.68 -0.47 -29.04
N SER A 122 19.87 -1.48 -29.38
CA SER A 122 19.87 -2.79 -28.73
C SER A 122 21.17 -3.56 -28.99
N LEU A 123 21.63 -3.60 -30.25
CA LEU A 123 22.88 -4.28 -30.64
C LEU A 123 24.15 -3.61 -30.06
N SER A 124 24.18 -2.28 -29.91
CA SER A 124 25.31 -1.61 -29.25
C SER A 124 25.40 -1.88 -27.75
N ARG A 125 24.32 -2.38 -27.14
CA ARG A 125 24.25 -2.71 -25.72
C ARG A 125 24.75 -4.14 -25.44
N THR A 126 24.77 -5.02 -26.44
CA THR A 126 25.17 -6.43 -26.32
C THR A 126 26.66 -6.68 -26.55
N VAL A 127 27.40 -5.75 -27.17
CA VAL A 127 28.84 -5.92 -27.47
C VAL A 127 29.76 -5.55 -26.30
N SER A 128 29.21 -5.00 -25.20
CA SER A 128 29.99 -4.55 -24.03
C SER A 128 30.16 -5.61 -22.93
N GLU A 129 29.61 -6.82 -23.09
CA GLU A 129 29.67 -7.89 -22.09
C GLU A 129 30.21 -9.19 -22.69
N SER A 130 31.48 -9.19 -23.12
CA SER A 130 32.26 -10.42 -23.18
C SER A 130 33.75 -10.09 -23.17
N ASN A 131 34.39 -10.19 -22.00
CA ASN A 131 35.70 -10.82 -21.77
C ASN A 131 36.27 -10.44 -20.40
N GLY A 132 36.66 -11.44 -19.61
CA GLY A 132 37.69 -11.29 -18.58
C GLY A 132 37.30 -11.70 -17.16
N VAL A 133 37.62 -12.95 -16.82
CA VAL A 133 37.85 -13.41 -15.44
C VAL A 133 39.01 -12.60 -14.83
N THR A 134 38.95 -12.30 -13.52
CA THR A 134 40.01 -12.46 -12.48
C THR A 134 39.95 -11.35 -11.40
N GLU A 135 40.00 -11.80 -10.14
CA GLU A 135 40.44 -11.14 -8.90
C GLU A 135 39.76 -9.90 -8.33
N VAL A 136 39.30 -10.09 -7.08
CA VAL A 136 38.87 -9.05 -6.15
C VAL A 136 40.09 -8.31 -5.62
N GLN A 137 40.29 -7.07 -6.09
CA GLN A 137 41.07 -6.07 -5.38
C GLN A 137 40.21 -4.82 -5.14
N PHE A 138 40.03 -4.48 -3.86
CA PHE A 138 39.47 -3.22 -3.43
C PHE A 138 40.44 -2.09 -3.77
N SER A 139 40.06 -1.25 -4.74
CA SER A 139 40.71 0.04 -5.00
C SER A 139 39.72 1.16 -4.71
N SER A 140 40.09 1.97 -3.73
CA SER A 140 39.47 3.23 -3.37
C SER A 140 39.83 4.33 -4.37
N SER A 141 38.93 5.33 -4.44
CA SER A 141 39.05 6.67 -5.03
C SER A 141 38.81 6.83 -6.54
N ASN A 142 37.64 7.38 -6.89
CA ASN A 142 37.52 8.75 -7.45
C ASN A 142 36.07 9.07 -7.84
N TRP A 143 35.21 9.40 -6.85
CA TRP A 143 33.92 10.06 -7.09
C TRP A 143 33.92 11.46 -6.45
N PHE A 144 34.77 12.34 -6.97
CA PHE A 144 34.65 13.77 -6.73
C PHE A 144 34.81 14.50 -8.06
N LYS A 145 33.67 14.88 -8.66
CA LYS A 145 33.47 16.13 -9.39
C LYS A 145 32.02 16.21 -9.91
N SER A 146 31.23 17.05 -9.24
CA SER A 146 30.28 18.00 -9.82
C SER A 146 29.14 18.23 -8.84
N THR A 147 29.24 19.31 -8.08
CA THR A 147 28.15 20.02 -7.42
C THR A 147 27.08 20.37 -8.47
N LYS A 148 26.13 19.47 -8.69
CA LYS A 148 24.89 19.78 -9.41
C LYS A 148 23.86 20.20 -8.38
N SER A 149 23.35 21.42 -8.55
CA SER A 149 22.10 21.91 -7.97
C SER A 149 21.09 20.75 -7.91
N MET A 150 20.51 20.52 -6.73
CA MET A 150 19.48 19.51 -6.54
C MET A 150 18.38 19.76 -7.59
N LYS A 151 18.29 18.88 -8.58
CA LYS A 151 17.24 18.97 -9.59
C LYS A 151 15.90 18.90 -8.88
N LYS A 152 15.10 19.97 -8.95
CA LYS A 152 13.70 19.97 -8.49
C LYS A 152 12.99 18.74 -9.07
N VAL A 153 12.10 18.13 -8.28
CA VAL A 153 11.13 17.15 -8.81
C VAL A 153 10.38 17.84 -9.94
N SER A 154 10.58 17.37 -11.18
CA SER A 154 9.82 17.89 -12.31
C SER A 154 8.41 17.34 -12.23
N LEU A 155 7.46 18.18 -11.80
CA LEU A 155 6.03 17.86 -11.73
C LEU A 155 5.47 17.39 -13.07
N SER A 156 6.13 17.69 -14.19
CA SER A 156 5.77 17.19 -15.52
C SER A 156 5.80 15.67 -15.66
N SER A 157 6.44 14.96 -14.72
CA SER A 157 6.52 13.50 -14.72
C SER A 157 5.59 12.83 -13.72
N VAL A 158 4.96 13.58 -12.81
CA VAL A 158 4.12 13.02 -11.74
C VAL A 158 2.71 12.76 -12.26
N THR A 159 2.16 11.56 -12.03
CA THR A 159 0.82 11.19 -12.52
C THR A 159 -0.26 11.18 -11.44
N SER A 160 0.12 11.05 -10.17
CA SER A 160 -0.81 11.02 -9.03
C SER A 160 -0.13 11.44 -7.73
N ILE A 161 -0.91 11.63 -6.65
CA ILE A 161 -0.38 11.86 -5.30
C ILE A 161 0.59 10.74 -4.90
N VAL A 162 0.21 9.47 -5.12
CA VAL A 162 1.02 8.30 -4.75
C VAL A 162 2.36 8.30 -5.50
N ASP A 163 2.35 8.58 -6.81
CA ASP A 163 3.57 8.68 -7.61
C ASP A 163 4.46 9.85 -7.16
N GLY A 164 3.84 10.99 -6.81
CA GLY A 164 4.54 12.14 -6.22
C GLY A 164 5.26 11.78 -4.91
N LEU A 165 4.57 11.13 -3.97
CA LEU A 165 5.15 10.69 -2.71
C LEU A 165 6.29 9.68 -2.92
N LYS A 166 6.11 8.71 -3.84
CA LYS A 166 7.15 7.72 -4.17
C LYS A 166 8.41 8.37 -4.74
N LYS A 167 8.27 9.35 -5.63
CA LYS A 167 9.39 10.12 -6.19
C LYS A 167 10.10 10.93 -5.12
N MET A 168 9.36 11.64 -4.28
CA MET A 168 9.93 12.40 -3.16
C MET A 168 10.65 11.49 -2.15
N TYR A 169 10.11 10.30 -1.88
CA TYR A 169 10.76 9.29 -1.04
C TYR A 169 12.14 8.93 -1.60
N SER A 170 12.16 8.46 -2.86
CA SER A 170 13.37 7.98 -3.52
C SER A 170 14.42 9.08 -3.69
N GLN A 171 13.99 10.31 -3.95
CA GLN A 171 14.87 11.44 -4.23
C GLN A 171 15.44 12.11 -2.96
N TYR A 172 14.62 12.26 -1.91
CA TYR A 172 14.99 13.08 -0.75
C TYR A 172 15.10 12.26 0.53
N LEU A 173 14.06 11.49 0.88
CA LEU A 173 13.96 10.83 2.18
C LEU A 173 14.84 9.58 2.27
N LYS A 174 14.80 8.70 1.27
CA LYS A 174 15.60 7.46 1.25
C LYS A 174 17.11 7.71 1.37
N PRO A 175 17.71 8.69 0.67
CA PRO A 175 19.12 9.03 0.90
C PRO A 175 19.43 9.42 2.34
N LEU A 176 18.55 10.19 3.00
CA LEU A 176 18.71 10.58 4.40
C LEU A 176 18.63 9.35 5.31
N GLU A 177 17.61 8.52 5.12
CA GLU A 177 17.40 7.30 5.91
C GLU A 177 18.62 6.38 5.85
N VAL A 178 19.16 6.14 4.64
CA VAL A 178 20.34 5.27 4.45
C VAL A 178 21.60 5.90 5.03
N THR A 179 21.82 7.21 4.84
CA THR A 179 23.03 7.89 5.32
C THR A 179 23.14 7.88 6.84
N TYR A 180 22.01 7.97 7.54
CA TYR A 180 21.95 8.02 9.00
C TYR A 180 21.40 6.72 9.63
N LEU A 181 21.30 5.63 8.87
CA LEU A 181 20.91 4.29 9.34
C LEU A 181 19.52 4.25 10.02
N PHE A 182 18.56 5.05 9.53
CA PHE A 182 17.22 5.13 10.10
C PHE A 182 16.50 3.77 10.13
N ASN A 183 16.78 2.92 9.13
CA ASN A 183 16.23 1.58 8.99
C ASN A 183 16.50 0.66 10.19
N ASP A 184 17.63 0.84 10.86
CA ASP A 184 18.06 -0.03 11.96
C ASP A 184 17.51 0.43 13.31
N PHE A 185 17.17 1.72 13.44
CA PHE A 185 16.68 2.31 14.69
C PHE A 185 15.16 2.38 14.76
N ALA A 186 14.49 2.69 13.65
CA ALA A 186 13.08 3.01 13.65
C ALA A 186 12.24 2.06 12.78
N SER A 187 12.43 2.08 11.46
CA SER A 187 11.61 1.27 10.56
C SER A 187 12.28 1.01 9.21
N PRO A 188 12.06 -0.17 8.59
CA PRO A 188 12.65 -0.52 7.29
C PRO A 188 12.39 0.52 6.21
N SER A 189 13.24 0.54 5.18
CA SER A 189 13.01 1.38 4.00
C SER A 189 11.72 0.97 3.28
N LEU A 190 10.99 1.96 2.78
CA LEU A 190 9.78 1.73 2.01
C LEU A 190 10.14 1.19 0.62
N ILE A 191 9.32 0.26 0.14
CA ILE A 191 9.37 -0.26 -1.23
C ILE A 191 8.17 0.27 -2.03
N ASP A 192 8.25 0.21 -3.36
CA ASP A 192 7.22 0.77 -4.23
C ASP A 192 5.82 0.18 -3.96
N SER A 193 5.76 -1.10 -3.60
CA SER A 193 4.50 -1.76 -3.23
C SER A 193 3.89 -1.22 -1.93
N ASP A 194 4.66 -0.59 -1.04
CA ASP A 194 4.10 0.06 0.16
C ASP A 194 3.29 1.31 -0.23
N PHE A 195 3.69 2.00 -1.30
CA PHE A 195 2.96 3.16 -1.83
C PHE A 195 1.76 2.73 -2.66
N ASP A 196 1.93 1.69 -3.48
CA ASP A 196 0.90 1.20 -4.41
C ASP A 196 -0.13 0.27 -3.76
N ALA A 197 0.12 -0.18 -2.51
CA ALA A 197 -0.80 -1.04 -1.78
C ALA A 197 -2.20 -0.43 -1.75
N LYS A 198 -3.23 -1.23 -1.98
CA LYS A 198 -4.61 -0.78 -1.77
C LYS A 198 -4.89 -0.64 -0.28
N PRO A 199 -5.84 0.22 0.11
CA PRO A 199 -6.28 0.30 1.49
C PRO A 199 -6.69 -1.08 2.03
N MET A 200 -6.27 -1.38 3.26
CA MET A 200 -6.47 -2.69 3.86
C MET A 200 -7.46 -2.63 5.03
N VAL A 201 -8.42 -3.56 5.05
CA VAL A 201 -9.41 -3.73 6.12
C VAL A 201 -9.16 -5.05 6.82
N MET A 202 -8.70 -5.01 8.07
CA MET A 202 -8.46 -6.20 8.87
C MET A 202 -9.65 -6.56 9.73
N LEU A 203 -10.07 -7.82 9.70
CA LEU A 203 -11.13 -8.34 10.56
C LEU A 203 -10.50 -9.17 11.68
N LEU A 204 -10.69 -8.74 12.92
CA LEU A 204 -10.16 -9.39 14.11
C LEU A 204 -11.31 -9.75 15.07
N GLY A 205 -11.25 -10.94 15.67
CA GLY A 205 -12.26 -11.39 16.62
C GLY A 205 -12.09 -12.86 16.96
N GLN A 206 -12.77 -13.30 18.01
CA GLN A 206 -12.72 -14.69 18.46
C GLN A 206 -13.32 -15.68 17.44
N TYR A 207 -13.22 -16.97 17.73
CA TYR A 207 -13.84 -17.99 16.89
C TYR A 207 -15.34 -17.79 16.78
N SER A 208 -15.87 -18.10 15.59
CA SER A 208 -17.30 -18.06 15.30
C SER A 208 -17.95 -16.67 15.36
N THR A 209 -17.20 -15.56 15.49
CA THR A 209 -17.79 -14.19 15.45
C THR A 209 -18.26 -13.76 14.06
N GLY A 210 -17.97 -14.54 13.01
CA GLY A 210 -18.46 -14.34 11.65
C GLY A 210 -17.57 -13.49 10.74
N LYS A 211 -16.24 -13.46 10.95
CA LYS A 211 -15.28 -12.72 10.10
C LYS A 211 -15.36 -13.11 8.63
N THR A 212 -15.15 -14.40 8.33
CA THR A 212 -15.24 -14.94 6.96
C THR A 212 -16.62 -14.73 6.35
N THR A 213 -17.69 -14.92 7.13
CA THR A 213 -19.08 -14.65 6.69
C THR A 213 -19.31 -13.17 6.39
N PHE A 214 -18.74 -12.27 7.18
CA PHE A 214 -18.84 -10.83 6.97
C PHE A 214 -18.19 -10.42 5.65
N ILE A 215 -16.99 -10.93 5.33
CA ILE A 215 -16.33 -10.65 4.05
C ILE A 215 -17.17 -11.18 2.89
N LYS A 216 -17.67 -12.41 2.98
CA LYS A 216 -18.56 -12.97 1.96
C LYS A 216 -19.81 -12.13 1.74
N HIS A 217 -20.41 -11.65 2.83
CA HIS A 217 -21.60 -10.81 2.78
C HIS A 217 -21.32 -9.49 2.05
N LEU A 218 -20.17 -8.86 2.31
CA LEU A 218 -19.76 -7.64 1.60
C LEU A 218 -19.45 -7.89 0.11
N LEU A 219 -18.80 -9.02 -0.21
CA LEU A 219 -18.50 -9.40 -1.59
C LEU A 219 -19.74 -9.94 -2.33
N ARG A 220 -20.80 -10.35 -1.61
CA ARG A 220 -21.94 -11.11 -2.14
C ARG A 220 -21.51 -12.36 -2.92
N SER A 221 -20.34 -12.90 -2.57
CA SER A 221 -19.74 -14.07 -3.21
C SER A 221 -18.81 -14.79 -2.24
N ASP A 222 -18.50 -16.04 -2.55
CA ASP A 222 -17.37 -16.75 -1.95
C ASP A 222 -16.04 -16.20 -2.47
N TYR A 223 -14.95 -16.48 -1.74
CA TYR A 223 -13.59 -16.24 -2.20
C TYR A 223 -12.75 -17.51 -2.04
N PRO A 224 -11.73 -17.74 -2.91
CA PRO A 224 -10.86 -18.92 -2.83
C PRO A 224 -10.22 -19.09 -1.44
N GLY A 225 -10.25 -20.31 -0.89
CA GLY A 225 -9.69 -20.58 0.44
C GLY A 225 -10.60 -20.19 1.61
N ALA A 226 -11.79 -19.66 1.36
CA ALA A 226 -12.78 -19.44 2.41
C ALA A 226 -13.27 -20.78 2.98
N HIS A 227 -13.16 -20.96 4.30
CA HIS A 227 -13.73 -22.10 5.00
C HIS A 227 -14.63 -21.60 6.14
N ILE A 228 -15.92 -21.93 6.08
CA ILE A 228 -16.90 -21.57 7.11
C ILE A 228 -17.39 -22.85 7.79
N GLY A 229 -17.17 -22.94 9.10
CA GLY A 229 -17.74 -24.01 9.90
C GLY A 229 -17.76 -23.69 11.40
N PRO A 230 -18.51 -24.47 12.19
CA PRO A 230 -18.69 -24.24 13.63
C PRO A 230 -17.43 -24.57 14.47
N GLU A 231 -16.54 -25.42 13.95
CA GLU A 231 -15.22 -25.73 14.52
C GLU A 231 -14.17 -24.67 14.12
N PRO A 232 -12.95 -24.65 14.72
CA PRO A 232 -11.87 -23.74 14.32
C PRO A 232 -11.49 -23.93 12.84
N THR A 233 -12.21 -23.24 11.95
CA THR A 233 -12.19 -23.50 10.50
C THR A 233 -11.18 -22.65 9.76
N THR A 234 -10.93 -21.42 10.23
CA THR A 234 -9.89 -20.54 9.70
C THR A 234 -8.72 -20.50 10.69
N ASP A 235 -7.68 -21.29 10.42
CA ASP A 235 -6.41 -21.29 11.15
C ASP A 235 -5.31 -20.46 10.44
N ARG A 236 -5.69 -19.76 9.36
CA ARG A 236 -4.80 -18.99 8.48
C ARG A 236 -5.14 -17.52 8.44
N PHE A 237 -4.13 -16.69 8.22
CA PHE A 237 -4.33 -15.33 7.75
C PHE A 237 -4.61 -15.39 6.24
N VAL A 238 -5.76 -14.88 5.82
CA VAL A 238 -6.14 -14.84 4.41
C VAL A 238 -6.27 -13.39 3.96
N VAL A 239 -5.41 -12.96 3.05
CA VAL A 239 -5.54 -11.67 2.38
C VAL A 239 -6.40 -11.85 1.14
N VAL A 240 -7.59 -11.24 1.12
CA VAL A 240 -8.52 -11.27 0.00
C VAL A 240 -8.32 -10.00 -0.82
N MET A 241 -7.83 -10.13 -2.05
CA MET A 241 -7.50 -9.01 -2.92
C MET A 241 -7.90 -9.24 -4.37
N ASN A 242 -7.93 -8.17 -5.17
CA ASN A 242 -8.26 -8.30 -6.58
C ASN A 242 -7.16 -9.05 -7.35
N GLY A 243 -7.59 -9.94 -8.23
CA GLY A 243 -6.71 -10.63 -9.18
C GLY A 243 -7.41 -10.89 -10.51
N PRO A 244 -6.66 -11.28 -11.55
CA PRO A 244 -7.25 -11.60 -12.86
C PRO A 244 -8.12 -12.86 -12.83
N ASP A 245 -7.78 -13.80 -11.95
CA ASP A 245 -8.40 -15.13 -11.86
C ASP A 245 -8.65 -15.49 -10.39
N GLU A 246 -9.63 -16.36 -10.16
CA GLU A 246 -9.89 -16.95 -8.85
C GLU A 246 -8.81 -17.96 -8.48
N ARG A 247 -7.96 -17.61 -7.51
CA ARG A 247 -6.90 -18.52 -7.03
C ARG A 247 -6.49 -18.23 -5.59
N SER A 248 -5.98 -19.28 -4.94
CA SER A 248 -5.29 -19.17 -3.66
C SER A 248 -3.78 -19.31 -3.88
N VAL A 249 -3.02 -18.35 -3.34
CA VAL A 249 -1.56 -18.29 -3.43
C VAL A 249 -0.96 -18.50 -2.03
N PRO A 250 -0.11 -19.52 -1.83
CA PRO A 250 0.53 -19.78 -0.53
C PRO A 250 1.43 -18.63 -0.04
N GLY A 251 1.50 -18.47 1.29
CA GLY A 251 2.25 -17.41 1.97
C GLY A 251 3.75 -17.37 1.61
N ASN A 252 4.38 -18.53 1.47
CA ASN A 252 5.78 -18.62 1.03
C ASN A 252 6.03 -17.98 -0.34
N THR A 253 5.04 -18.06 -1.24
CA THR A 253 5.14 -17.51 -2.60
C THR A 253 4.83 -16.02 -2.62
N ILE A 254 3.79 -15.59 -1.91
CA ILE A 254 3.39 -14.18 -1.92
C ILE A 254 4.41 -13.28 -1.18
N ALA A 255 5.07 -13.80 -0.15
CA ALA A 255 6.04 -13.04 0.64
C ALA A 255 7.35 -12.75 -0.10
N VAL A 256 7.61 -13.37 -1.25
CA VAL A 256 8.80 -13.08 -2.09
C VAL A 256 8.47 -12.27 -3.35
N GLN A 257 7.19 -11.97 -3.60
CA GLN A 257 6.77 -11.18 -4.75
C GLN A 257 7.03 -9.69 -4.51
N ALA A 258 7.93 -9.10 -5.30
CA ALA A 258 8.34 -7.69 -5.14
C ALA A 258 7.22 -6.67 -5.39
N ASN A 259 6.19 -7.05 -6.15
CA ASN A 259 5.02 -6.22 -6.41
C ASN A 259 3.93 -6.33 -5.32
N MET A 260 4.16 -7.12 -4.26
CA MET A 260 3.21 -7.34 -3.18
C MET A 260 3.72 -6.74 -1.87
N PRO A 261 2.86 -6.06 -1.07
CA PRO A 261 3.27 -5.38 0.16
C PRO A 261 3.49 -6.33 1.36
N PHE A 262 3.72 -7.62 1.10
CA PHE A 262 3.79 -8.71 2.09
C PHE A 262 5.22 -9.21 2.35
N GLY A 263 6.24 -8.59 1.73
CA GLY A 263 7.63 -8.99 1.90
C GLY A 263 8.12 -9.03 3.35
N GLY A 264 7.65 -8.09 4.17
CA GLY A 264 8.00 -8.03 5.60
C GLY A 264 7.54 -9.24 6.42
N LEU A 265 6.56 -10.02 5.93
CA LEU A 265 6.08 -11.21 6.63
C LEU A 265 7.08 -12.37 6.64
N THR A 266 8.09 -12.32 5.77
CA THR A 266 9.19 -13.30 5.78
C THR A 266 9.92 -13.35 7.13
N GLY A 267 9.95 -12.24 7.88
CA GLY A 267 10.57 -12.16 9.21
C GLY A 267 9.89 -13.05 10.27
N PHE A 268 8.63 -13.45 10.08
CA PHE A 268 7.92 -14.36 11.00
C PHE A 268 8.23 -15.84 10.73
N GLY A 269 9.01 -16.15 9.69
CA GLY A 269 9.51 -17.48 9.39
C GLY A 269 8.49 -18.43 8.73
N SER A 270 8.98 -19.61 8.35
CA SER A 270 8.22 -20.61 7.58
C SER A 270 6.98 -21.15 8.31
N ALA A 271 7.03 -21.22 9.64
CA ALA A 271 5.90 -21.64 10.47
C ALA A 271 4.68 -20.74 10.24
N PHE A 272 4.87 -19.42 10.27
CA PHE A 272 3.82 -18.46 9.95
C PHE A 272 3.43 -18.49 8.47
N LEU A 273 4.41 -18.47 7.56
CA LEU A 273 4.13 -18.40 6.11
C LEU A 273 3.33 -19.61 5.60
N SER A 274 3.40 -20.76 6.28
CA SER A 274 2.55 -21.93 6.01
C SER A 274 1.08 -21.75 6.42
N LYS A 275 0.80 -20.77 7.29
CA LYS A 275 -0.51 -20.34 7.78
C LYS A 275 -0.91 -18.96 7.24
N PHE A 276 -0.25 -18.51 6.18
CA PHE A 276 -0.55 -17.29 5.47
C PHE A 276 -0.94 -17.62 4.04
N GLU A 277 -1.96 -16.94 3.53
CA GLU A 277 -2.53 -17.21 2.22
C GLU A 277 -3.04 -15.92 1.59
N CYS A 278 -2.88 -15.80 0.27
CA CYS A 278 -3.44 -14.71 -0.50
C CYS A 278 -4.51 -15.28 -1.44
N SER A 279 -5.76 -14.90 -1.19
CA SER A 279 -6.90 -15.20 -2.02
C SER A 279 -7.09 -14.08 -3.04
N GLN A 280 -7.03 -14.44 -4.32
CA GLN A 280 -7.17 -13.51 -5.43
C GLN A 280 -8.44 -13.85 -6.21
N MET A 281 -9.23 -12.83 -6.54
CA MET A 281 -10.38 -12.97 -7.42
C MET A 281 -10.72 -11.64 -8.11
N PRO A 282 -11.29 -11.67 -9.33
CA PRO A 282 -11.78 -10.45 -9.97
C PRO A 282 -13.05 -9.97 -9.26
N HIS A 283 -13.00 -8.81 -8.61
CA HIS A 283 -14.17 -8.25 -7.94
C HIS A 283 -14.09 -6.73 -7.81
N HIS A 284 -15.17 -6.01 -8.14
CA HIS A 284 -15.18 -4.54 -8.20
C HIS A 284 -14.82 -3.89 -6.85
N LEU A 285 -15.36 -4.39 -5.73
CA LEU A 285 -14.97 -3.90 -4.40
C LEU A 285 -13.46 -4.10 -4.13
N LEU A 286 -12.90 -5.23 -4.58
CA LEU A 286 -11.48 -5.54 -4.38
C LEU A 286 -10.58 -4.69 -5.30
N GLU A 287 -11.13 -4.04 -6.33
CA GLU A 287 -10.40 -3.04 -7.12
C GLU A 287 -9.99 -1.85 -6.25
N HIS A 288 -10.74 -1.57 -5.19
CA HIS A 288 -10.55 -0.41 -4.32
C HIS A 288 -9.98 -0.75 -2.94
N ILE A 289 -10.28 -1.92 -2.38
CA ILE A 289 -9.82 -2.32 -1.04
C ILE A 289 -9.31 -3.76 -1.01
N THR A 290 -8.54 -4.09 0.02
CA THR A 290 -8.08 -5.46 0.33
C THR A 290 -8.57 -5.85 1.71
N PHE A 291 -9.11 -7.06 1.87
CA PHE A 291 -9.49 -7.57 3.19
C PHE A 291 -8.39 -8.46 3.77
N VAL A 292 -8.25 -8.43 5.09
CA VAL A 292 -7.40 -9.37 5.86
C VAL A 292 -8.31 -10.13 6.82
N ASP A 293 -8.63 -11.38 6.47
CA ASP A 293 -9.33 -12.31 7.34
C ASP A 293 -8.31 -12.95 8.29
N THR A 294 -8.43 -12.67 9.58
CA THR A 294 -7.54 -13.23 10.59
C THR A 294 -8.09 -14.55 11.16
N PRO A 295 -7.23 -15.47 11.60
CA PRO A 295 -7.67 -16.61 12.40
C PRO A 295 -8.48 -16.17 13.61
N GLY A 296 -9.44 -16.97 14.04
CA GLY A 296 -10.14 -16.73 15.31
C GLY A 296 -9.14 -16.60 16.47
N VAL A 297 -9.33 -15.61 17.33
CA VAL A 297 -8.55 -15.54 18.58
C VAL A 297 -9.05 -16.66 19.51
N LEU A 298 -8.11 -17.45 20.03
CA LEU A 298 -8.43 -18.61 20.87
C LEU A 298 -8.85 -18.17 22.26
N SER A 299 -9.73 -18.95 22.88
CA SER A 299 -10.16 -18.76 24.27
C SER A 299 -9.45 -19.79 25.14
N GLY A 300 -8.40 -19.36 25.85
CA GLY A 300 -7.73 -20.17 26.87
C GLY A 300 -6.31 -20.64 26.54
N GLU A 301 -5.53 -20.89 27.59
CA GLU A 301 -4.07 -21.06 27.53
C GLU A 301 -3.61 -22.37 26.85
N LYS A 302 -4.43 -23.44 26.89
CA LYS A 302 -4.11 -24.74 26.27
C LYS A 302 -4.17 -24.73 24.74
N GLN A 303 -4.92 -23.79 24.16
CA GLN A 303 -4.98 -23.66 22.70
C GLN A 303 -3.87 -22.73 22.18
N ARG A 304 -3.39 -21.80 23.00
CA ARG A 304 -2.26 -20.90 22.68
C ARG A 304 -0.99 -21.66 22.33
N THR A 305 -0.70 -22.77 23.02
CA THR A 305 0.47 -23.62 22.75
C THR A 305 0.42 -24.33 21.40
N GLN A 306 -0.71 -24.29 20.67
CA GLN A 306 -0.82 -24.89 19.34
C GLN A 306 -0.27 -23.99 18.22
N ARG A 307 -0.09 -22.67 18.44
CA ARG A 307 0.48 -21.79 17.42
C ARG A 307 1.99 -21.85 17.45
N SER A 308 2.60 -22.25 16.34
CA SER A 308 4.05 -22.29 16.13
C SER A 308 4.64 -20.93 15.71
N TYR A 309 3.87 -19.84 15.79
CA TYR A 309 4.27 -18.51 15.36
C TYR A 309 3.71 -17.42 16.29
N ASP A 310 4.34 -16.24 16.26
CA ASP A 310 3.92 -15.07 17.03
C ASP A 310 2.68 -14.40 16.43
N PHE A 311 1.49 -14.85 16.85
CA PHE A 311 0.22 -14.29 16.39
C PHE A 311 0.06 -12.80 16.72
N THR A 312 0.51 -12.37 17.89
CA THR A 312 0.40 -10.97 18.33
C THR A 312 1.28 -10.07 17.48
N GLY A 313 2.53 -10.48 17.24
CA GLY A 313 3.46 -9.77 16.36
C GLY A 313 2.94 -9.65 14.92
N VAL A 314 2.41 -10.74 14.35
CA VAL A 314 1.79 -10.73 13.02
C VAL A 314 0.59 -9.78 12.97
N THR A 315 -0.29 -9.84 13.98
CA THR A 315 -1.47 -8.97 14.04
C THR A 315 -1.08 -7.50 14.15
N SER A 316 -0.07 -7.18 14.96
CA SER A 316 0.49 -5.83 15.07
C SER A 316 1.09 -5.35 13.73
N TRP A 317 1.78 -6.23 13.01
CA TRP A 317 2.32 -5.93 11.67
C TRP A 317 1.21 -5.57 10.68
N PHE A 318 0.11 -6.33 10.64
CA PHE A 318 -1.03 -5.99 9.80
C PHE A 318 -1.71 -4.70 10.27
N ALA A 319 -1.89 -4.50 11.58
CA ALA A 319 -2.50 -3.28 12.13
C ALA A 319 -1.76 -1.99 11.71
N ALA A 320 -0.43 -2.05 11.64
CA ALA A 320 0.39 -0.94 11.16
C ALA A 320 0.09 -0.59 9.70
N LYS A 321 -0.15 -1.60 8.85
CA LYS A 321 -0.40 -1.45 7.41
C LYS A 321 -1.87 -1.27 7.02
N CYS A 322 -2.81 -1.66 7.87
CA CYS A 322 -4.24 -1.52 7.59
C CYS A 322 -4.72 -0.08 7.78
N ASP A 323 -5.79 0.28 7.09
CA ASP A 323 -6.46 1.58 7.19
C ASP A 323 -7.69 1.51 8.09
N LEU A 324 -8.30 0.32 8.22
CA LEU A 324 -9.41 0.03 9.12
C LEU A 324 -9.20 -1.32 9.81
N ILE A 325 -9.53 -1.39 11.09
CA ILE A 325 -9.51 -2.61 11.89
C ILE A 325 -10.90 -2.83 12.47
N LEU A 326 -11.60 -3.86 12.00
CA LEU A 326 -12.90 -4.28 12.50
C LEU A 326 -12.72 -5.30 13.63
N LEU A 327 -13.13 -4.95 14.84
CA LEU A 327 -13.23 -5.87 15.98
C LEU A 327 -14.62 -6.48 16.03
N LEU A 328 -14.74 -7.76 15.67
CA LEU A 328 -16.01 -8.47 15.62
C LEU A 328 -16.30 -9.19 16.95
N PHE A 329 -17.50 -8.95 17.48
CA PHE A 329 -18.05 -9.59 18.67
C PHE A 329 -19.39 -10.27 18.35
N ASP A 330 -19.70 -11.31 19.11
CA ASP A 330 -20.96 -12.05 19.06
C ASP A 330 -21.69 -11.86 20.40
N PRO A 331 -22.94 -11.35 20.43
CA PRO A 331 -23.72 -11.12 21.64
C PRO A 331 -23.87 -12.35 22.54
N TYR A 332 -23.92 -13.55 21.95
CA TYR A 332 -24.08 -14.78 22.71
C TYR A 332 -22.78 -15.22 23.39
N LYS A 333 -21.63 -14.81 22.83
CA LYS A 333 -20.28 -15.16 23.31
C LYS A 333 -19.46 -13.92 23.62
N LEU A 334 -20.05 -12.99 24.38
CA LEU A 334 -19.39 -11.75 24.79
C LEU A 334 -18.40 -11.98 25.95
N ASP A 335 -17.39 -12.81 25.73
CA ASP A 335 -16.26 -12.95 26.65
C ASP A 335 -15.01 -12.37 25.99
N ILE A 336 -14.32 -11.42 26.62
CA ILE A 336 -13.04 -10.93 26.09
C ILE A 336 -11.92 -11.72 26.77
N SER A 337 -11.51 -12.82 26.13
CA SER A 337 -10.44 -13.68 26.64
C SER A 337 -9.14 -12.90 26.86
N ASP A 338 -8.27 -13.37 27.76
CA ASP A 338 -6.98 -12.72 28.01
C ASP A 338 -6.06 -12.71 26.79
N GLU A 339 -6.20 -13.71 25.91
CA GLU A 339 -5.54 -13.67 24.60
C GLU A 339 -6.08 -12.53 23.75
N PHE A 340 -7.40 -12.36 23.67
CA PHE A 340 -7.96 -11.27 22.89
C PHE A 340 -7.62 -9.89 23.46
N LYS A 341 -7.58 -9.73 24.79
CA LYS A 341 -7.07 -8.51 25.43
C LYS A 341 -5.64 -8.20 25.04
N ARG A 342 -4.76 -9.21 24.99
CA ARG A 342 -3.36 -9.06 24.57
C ARG A 342 -3.26 -8.63 23.10
N VAL A 343 -4.07 -9.23 22.23
CA VAL A 343 -4.09 -8.87 20.80
C VAL A 343 -4.64 -7.44 20.62
N ILE A 344 -5.73 -7.06 21.31
CA ILE A 344 -6.24 -5.68 21.26
C ILE A 344 -5.17 -4.71 21.80
N SER A 345 -4.45 -5.10 22.85
CA SER A 345 -3.36 -4.28 23.41
C SER A 345 -2.18 -4.11 22.44
N SER A 346 -1.96 -5.04 21.49
CA SER A 346 -0.94 -4.88 20.46
C SER A 346 -1.37 -3.98 19.29
N LEU A 347 -2.61 -3.48 19.32
CA LEU A 347 -3.13 -2.45 18.40
C LEU A 347 -2.93 -1.02 18.94
N ARG A 348 -2.25 -0.86 20.09
CA ARG A 348 -1.97 0.46 20.66
C ARG A 348 -1.22 1.35 19.66
N GLY A 349 -1.61 2.61 19.59
CA GLY A 349 -1.14 3.57 18.59
C GLY A 349 -1.88 3.50 17.24
N HIS A 350 -2.88 2.64 17.13
CA HIS A 350 -3.75 2.49 15.95
C HIS A 350 -5.23 2.56 16.32
N GLU A 351 -5.57 3.15 17.47
CA GLU A 351 -6.93 3.22 18.03
C GLU A 351 -7.89 3.96 17.10
N ASP A 352 -7.39 4.97 16.37
CA ASP A 352 -8.17 5.78 15.43
C ASP A 352 -8.72 4.97 14.24
N LYS A 353 -8.04 3.86 13.89
CA LYS A 353 -8.44 2.91 12.85
C LYS A 353 -9.44 1.86 13.33
N ILE A 354 -9.71 1.78 14.63
CA ILE A 354 -10.52 0.70 15.18
C ILE A 354 -12.00 1.04 15.05
N ARG A 355 -12.78 0.08 14.56
CA ARG A 355 -14.24 0.06 14.66
C ARG A 355 -14.68 -1.27 15.23
N VAL A 356 -15.77 -1.26 15.96
CA VAL A 356 -16.30 -2.45 16.59
C VAL A 356 -17.55 -2.87 15.84
N VAL A 357 -17.74 -4.17 15.63
CA VAL A 357 -18.94 -4.74 15.02
C VAL A 357 -19.52 -5.75 16.00
N LEU A 358 -20.71 -5.46 16.52
CA LEU A 358 -21.51 -6.41 17.30
C LEU A 358 -22.39 -7.18 16.31
N ASN A 359 -21.84 -8.28 15.80
CA ASN A 359 -22.45 -9.11 14.75
C ASN A 359 -23.47 -10.09 15.34
N LYS A 360 -24.40 -10.61 14.53
CA LYS A 360 -25.47 -11.53 14.97
C LYS A 360 -26.39 -10.95 16.04
N ALA A 361 -26.59 -9.63 16.03
CA ALA A 361 -27.45 -8.94 16.98
C ALA A 361 -28.93 -9.40 16.90
N ASP A 362 -29.34 -10.04 15.81
CA ASP A 362 -30.66 -10.62 15.59
C ASP A 362 -30.94 -11.91 16.40
N GLN A 363 -29.91 -12.44 17.07
CA GLN A 363 -30.03 -13.66 17.88
C GLN A 363 -30.44 -13.39 19.33
N VAL A 364 -30.52 -12.13 19.74
CA VAL A 364 -30.86 -11.72 21.10
C VAL A 364 -32.01 -10.71 21.07
N ASP A 365 -32.81 -10.70 22.13
CA ASP A 365 -33.85 -9.67 22.28
C ASP A 365 -33.23 -8.29 22.58
N THR A 366 -34.04 -7.23 22.45
CA THR A 366 -33.58 -5.85 22.64
C THR A 366 -33.01 -5.59 24.03
N GLN A 367 -33.58 -6.16 25.10
CA GLN A 367 -33.07 -5.92 26.47
C GLN A 367 -31.73 -6.59 26.69
N GLN A 368 -31.58 -7.83 26.21
CA GLN A 368 -30.33 -8.56 26.24
C GLN A 368 -29.27 -7.86 25.40
N LEU A 369 -29.63 -7.37 24.20
CA LEU A 369 -28.74 -6.60 23.34
C LEU A 369 -28.17 -5.37 24.05
N MET A 370 -29.02 -4.60 24.74
CA MET A 370 -28.57 -3.42 25.50
C MET A 370 -27.62 -3.78 26.66
N ARG A 371 -27.86 -4.91 27.35
CA ARG A 371 -26.96 -5.41 28.41
C ARG A 371 -25.61 -5.84 27.83
N VAL A 372 -25.63 -6.58 26.73
CA VAL A 372 -24.43 -7.03 26.00
C VAL A 372 -23.63 -5.83 25.51
N TYR A 373 -24.29 -4.85 24.90
CA TYR A 373 -23.66 -3.62 24.43
C TYR A 373 -22.97 -2.86 25.59
N GLY A 374 -23.66 -2.67 26.71
CA GLY A 374 -23.08 -2.03 27.89
C GLY A 374 -21.85 -2.78 28.44
N ALA A 375 -21.93 -4.11 28.51
CA ALA A 375 -20.82 -4.95 28.96
C ALA A 375 -19.61 -4.90 28.00
N LEU A 376 -19.86 -4.84 26.69
CA LEU A 376 -18.84 -4.71 25.66
C LEU A 376 -18.11 -3.37 25.79
N MET A 377 -18.84 -2.27 25.88
CA MET A 377 -18.26 -0.93 26.01
C MET A 377 -17.45 -0.78 27.30
N TRP A 378 -17.96 -1.30 28.41
CA TRP A 378 -17.23 -1.34 29.68
C TRP A 378 -15.91 -2.11 29.56
N SER A 379 -15.92 -3.25 28.87
CA SER A 379 -14.74 -4.09 28.70
C SER A 379 -13.74 -3.47 27.73
N LEU A 380 -14.19 -2.91 26.61
CA LEU A 380 -13.33 -2.22 25.65
C LEU A 380 -12.68 -0.97 26.24
N GLY A 381 -13.41 -0.19 27.04
CA GLY A 381 -12.87 0.99 27.71
C GLY A 381 -11.68 0.65 28.62
N LYS A 382 -11.70 -0.51 29.27
CA LYS A 382 -10.58 -1.00 30.10
C LYS A 382 -9.37 -1.46 29.29
N VAL A 383 -9.59 -1.98 28.07
CA VAL A 383 -8.53 -2.62 27.27
C VAL A 383 -7.87 -1.64 26.31
N LEU A 384 -8.66 -0.81 25.62
CA LEU A 384 -8.14 0.16 24.66
C LEU A 384 -7.46 1.35 25.33
N ASN A 385 -7.84 1.67 26.58
CA ASN A 385 -7.21 2.73 27.37
C ASN A 385 -7.10 4.09 26.62
N THR A 386 -8.12 4.41 25.82
CA THR A 386 -8.28 5.69 25.14
C THR A 386 -9.47 6.44 25.75
N PRO A 387 -9.41 7.76 25.91
CA PRO A 387 -10.56 8.55 26.35
C PRO A 387 -11.68 8.60 25.29
N GLU A 388 -11.39 8.27 24.04
CA GLU A 388 -12.34 8.32 22.94
C GLU A 388 -13.20 7.06 22.88
N VAL A 389 -14.51 7.24 22.69
CA VAL A 389 -15.45 6.13 22.58
C VAL A 389 -15.41 5.59 21.15
N VAL A 390 -15.11 4.30 21.01
CA VAL A 390 -15.08 3.63 19.70
C VAL A 390 -16.50 3.45 19.14
N ARG A 391 -16.67 3.73 17.84
CA ARG A 391 -17.92 3.47 17.11
C ARG A 391 -18.17 1.95 17.02
N VAL A 392 -19.35 1.54 17.49
CA VAL A 392 -19.84 0.14 17.43
C VAL A 392 -20.96 0.04 16.42
N TYR A 393 -20.82 -0.80 15.40
CA TYR A 393 -21.89 -1.13 14.45
C TYR A 393 -22.66 -2.35 14.94
N ILE A 394 -23.98 -2.24 15.07
CA ILE A 394 -24.84 -3.31 15.59
C ILE A 394 -25.69 -3.90 14.47
N GLY A 395 -25.57 -5.20 14.22
CA GLY A 395 -26.37 -5.85 13.19
C GLY A 395 -26.07 -7.33 12.98
N SER A 396 -26.57 -7.87 11.88
CA SER A 396 -26.31 -9.24 11.45
C SER A 396 -25.80 -9.24 10.01
N PHE A 397 -24.49 -9.41 9.86
CA PHE A 397 -23.81 -9.24 8.57
C PHE A 397 -23.65 -10.60 7.89
N ASN A 398 -24.75 -11.11 7.37
CA ASN A 398 -24.83 -12.36 6.62
C ASN A 398 -26.02 -12.34 5.66
N ASP A 399 -26.11 -13.34 4.79
CA ASP A 399 -27.14 -13.38 3.74
C ASP A 399 -28.48 -13.97 4.22
N LYS A 400 -28.63 -14.28 5.52
CA LYS A 400 -29.88 -14.80 6.07
C LYS A 400 -30.83 -13.64 6.38
N PRO A 401 -32.15 -13.86 6.26
CA PRO A 401 -33.12 -12.87 6.67
C PRO A 401 -32.99 -12.58 8.17
N ILE A 402 -33.13 -11.30 8.54
CA ILE A 402 -33.17 -10.86 9.93
C ILE A 402 -34.33 -11.57 10.63
N ASN A 403 -34.09 -12.09 11.83
CA ASN A 403 -35.14 -12.69 12.64
C ASN A 403 -36.10 -11.62 13.20
N GLU A 404 -37.05 -11.16 12.39
CA GLU A 404 -38.00 -10.11 12.77
C GLU A 404 -38.81 -10.43 14.04
N ALA A 405 -39.05 -11.72 14.32
CA ALA A 405 -39.76 -12.16 15.50
C ALA A 405 -38.99 -11.91 16.81
N ALA A 406 -37.66 -11.89 16.77
CA ALA A 406 -36.82 -11.69 17.95
C ALA A 406 -36.54 -10.21 18.24
N VAL A 407 -36.39 -9.38 17.20
CA VAL A 407 -35.88 -8.00 17.34
C VAL A 407 -36.97 -6.95 17.20
N GLY A 408 -38.12 -7.31 16.62
CA GLY A 408 -39.20 -6.39 16.31
C GLY A 408 -38.84 -5.35 15.22
N PRO A 409 -39.79 -4.47 14.86
CA PRO A 409 -39.62 -3.51 13.75
C PRO A 409 -38.54 -2.46 14.04
N LEU A 410 -38.42 -2.00 15.29
CA LEU A 410 -37.42 -1.01 15.71
C LEU A 410 -35.99 -1.56 15.59
N GLY A 411 -35.80 -2.85 15.88
CA GLY A 411 -34.51 -3.51 15.77
C GLY A 411 -34.06 -3.70 14.32
N ARG A 412 -35.01 -3.99 13.43
CA ARG A 412 -34.73 -4.09 11.98
C ARG A 412 -34.24 -2.75 11.43
N GLU A 413 -34.96 -1.67 11.70
CA GLU A 413 -34.57 -0.32 11.23
C GLU A 413 -33.19 0.08 11.78
N LEU A 414 -32.91 -0.23 13.06
CA LEU A 414 -31.59 -0.01 13.65
C LEU A 414 -30.50 -0.77 12.89
N PHE A 415 -30.69 -2.07 12.62
CA PHE A 415 -29.67 -2.89 11.97
C PHE A 415 -29.40 -2.47 10.52
N GLU A 416 -30.46 -2.14 9.78
CA GLU A 416 -30.34 -1.61 8.40
C GLU A 416 -29.54 -0.30 8.41
N LYS A 417 -29.88 0.63 9.31
CA LYS A 417 -29.17 1.91 9.44
C LYS A 417 -27.70 1.75 9.86
N GLU A 418 -27.43 0.87 10.82
CA GLU A 418 -26.06 0.58 11.27
C GLU A 418 -25.22 -0.11 10.19
N GLN A 419 -25.86 -0.93 9.35
CA GLN A 419 -25.22 -1.54 8.19
C GLN A 419 -24.89 -0.49 7.11
N ASP A 420 -25.82 0.43 6.83
CA ASP A 420 -25.60 1.52 5.88
C ASP A 420 -24.47 2.46 6.34
N ASP A 421 -24.43 2.78 7.64
CA ASP A 421 -23.34 3.56 8.24
C ASP A 421 -21.98 2.85 8.07
N LEU A 422 -21.93 1.53 8.31
CA LEU A 422 -20.70 0.74 8.13
C LEU A 422 -20.27 0.70 6.66
N LEU A 423 -21.21 0.49 5.73
CA LEU A 423 -20.93 0.50 4.30
C LEU A 423 -20.40 1.87 3.85
N THR A 424 -20.96 2.96 4.37
CA THR A 424 -20.47 4.31 4.11
C THR A 424 -19.04 4.50 4.62
N ASP A 425 -18.74 4.04 5.84
CA ASP A 425 -17.38 4.12 6.39
C ASP A 425 -16.39 3.29 5.56
N LEU A 426 -16.80 2.11 5.05
CA LEU A 426 -16.02 1.26 4.15
C LEU A 426 -15.76 1.90 2.78
N ILE A 427 -16.76 2.55 2.19
CA ILE A 427 -16.66 3.25 0.90
C ILE A 427 -15.71 4.46 1.01
N ASP A 428 -15.70 5.13 2.16
CA ASP A 428 -14.81 6.27 2.43
C ASP A 428 -13.35 5.88 2.70
N ILE A 429 -13.05 4.60 2.94
CA ILE A 429 -11.69 4.15 3.29
C ILE A 429 -10.65 4.58 2.26
N PRO A 430 -10.82 4.37 0.94
CA PRO A 430 -9.80 4.73 -0.03
C PRO A 430 -9.46 6.22 -0.01
N LYS A 431 -10.48 7.07 0.18
CA LYS A 431 -10.31 8.51 0.36
C LYS A 431 -9.48 8.80 1.61
N LYS A 432 -9.89 8.28 2.77
CA LYS A 432 -9.18 8.45 4.06
C LYS A 432 -7.76 7.88 4.03
N ALA A 433 -7.53 6.77 3.32
CA ALA A 433 -6.25 6.11 3.19
C ALA A 433 -5.24 6.96 2.40
N CYS A 434 -5.69 7.68 1.36
CA CYS A 434 -4.84 8.61 0.63
C CYS A 434 -4.34 9.73 1.55
N ASP A 435 -5.25 10.37 2.31
CA ASP A 435 -4.89 11.43 3.27
C ASP A 435 -3.97 10.90 4.38
N ARG A 436 -4.24 9.68 4.86
CA ARG A 436 -3.41 9.01 5.85
C ARG A 436 -2.00 8.76 5.34
N ARG A 437 -1.83 8.30 4.10
CA ARG A 437 -0.50 8.06 3.51
C ARG A 437 0.32 9.34 3.44
N ILE A 438 -0.29 10.47 3.08
CA ILE A 438 0.38 11.77 3.10
C ILE A 438 0.85 12.09 4.53
N ASN A 439 -0.02 11.93 5.52
CA ASN A 439 0.30 12.19 6.92
C ASN A 439 1.41 11.29 7.46
N GLU A 440 1.35 9.98 7.19
CA GLU A 440 2.39 9.03 7.60
C GLU A 440 3.73 9.30 6.90
N PHE A 441 3.71 9.70 5.62
CA PHE A 441 4.90 10.14 4.91
C PHE A 441 5.54 11.37 5.56
N VAL A 442 4.73 12.37 5.91
CA VAL A 442 5.19 13.58 6.62
C VAL A 442 5.76 13.24 8.00
N LYS A 443 5.07 12.40 8.79
CA LYS A 443 5.56 11.93 10.11
C LYS A 443 6.90 11.23 9.97
N ARG A 444 7.03 10.31 9.01
CA ARG A 444 8.27 9.58 8.73
C ARG A 444 9.41 10.53 8.34
N ALA A 445 9.15 11.51 7.47
CA ALA A 445 10.15 12.50 7.08
C ALA A 445 10.64 13.33 8.27
N ARG A 446 9.74 13.74 9.18
CA ARG A 446 10.11 14.44 10.42
C ARG A 446 10.94 13.54 11.33
N ALA A 447 10.51 12.30 11.55
CA ALA A 447 11.23 11.33 12.39
C ALA A 447 12.65 11.05 11.85
N ALA A 448 12.81 10.85 10.54
CA ALA A 448 14.11 10.66 9.90
C ALA A 448 15.01 11.90 10.02
N LYS A 449 14.45 13.11 9.91
CA LYS A 449 15.18 14.37 10.11
C LYS A 449 15.69 14.50 11.56
N ILE A 450 14.85 14.19 12.54
CA ILE A 450 15.20 14.20 13.96
C ILE A 450 16.29 13.17 14.26
N HIS A 451 16.14 11.95 13.73
CA HIS A 451 17.14 10.90 13.81
C HIS A 451 18.49 11.34 13.26
N ALA A 452 18.51 11.99 12.08
CA ALA A 452 19.72 12.52 11.50
C ALA A 452 20.40 13.57 12.39
N TYR A 453 19.65 14.45 13.06
CA TYR A 453 20.21 15.39 14.04
C TYR A 453 20.81 14.69 15.25
N ILE A 454 20.15 13.65 15.78
CA ILE A 454 20.66 12.87 16.91
C ILE A 454 21.98 12.18 16.53
N ILE A 455 22.01 11.43 15.42
CA ILE A 455 23.22 10.75 14.93
C ILE A 455 24.34 11.77 14.63
N GLY A 456 24.00 12.89 13.99
CA GLY A 456 24.93 13.96 13.70
C GLY A 456 25.54 14.61 14.94
N HIS A 457 24.74 14.81 15.99
CA HIS A 457 25.20 15.31 17.29
C HIS A 457 26.11 14.32 17.99
N LEU A 458 25.73 13.03 18.05
CA LEU A 458 26.56 11.98 18.62
C LEU A 458 27.93 11.89 17.90
N LYS A 459 27.94 11.96 16.57
CA LYS A 459 29.18 11.99 15.79
C LYS A 459 30.02 13.24 16.06
N LYS A 460 29.38 14.40 16.27
CA LYS A 460 30.06 15.68 16.58
C LYS A 460 30.76 15.64 17.95
N GLU A 461 30.19 14.93 18.93
CA GLU A 461 30.76 14.79 20.28
C GLU A 461 31.90 13.75 20.37
N MET A 462 32.13 12.95 19.33
CA MET A 462 33.20 11.95 19.32
C MET A 462 34.60 12.60 19.15
N PRO A 463 35.62 12.18 19.94
CA PRO A 463 36.97 12.72 19.82
C PRO A 463 37.67 12.19 18.57
N ALA A 464 38.50 13.02 17.93
CA ALA A 464 39.17 12.66 16.69
C ALA A 464 40.21 11.52 16.82
N MET A 465 40.94 11.46 17.95
CA MET A 465 42.09 10.55 18.11
C MET A 465 41.97 9.62 19.32
N ILE A 466 42.04 10.14 20.56
CA ILE A 466 42.19 9.32 21.77
C ILE A 466 40.89 9.35 22.61
N GLY A 467 40.58 8.23 23.27
CA GLY A 467 39.47 8.15 24.23
C GLY A 467 38.11 7.79 23.64
N LYS A 468 38.04 7.41 22.35
CA LYS A 468 36.81 7.10 21.62
C LYS A 468 35.87 6.14 22.37
N THR A 469 36.40 5.03 22.90
CA THR A 469 35.60 4.04 23.65
C THR A 469 35.00 4.61 24.93
N LYS A 470 35.76 5.44 25.66
CA LYS A 470 35.30 6.08 26.91
C LYS A 470 34.23 7.12 26.61
N THR A 471 34.42 7.93 25.56
CA THR A 471 33.42 8.93 25.14
C THR A 471 32.15 8.28 24.61
N GLN A 472 32.27 7.23 23.79
CA GLN A 472 31.10 6.49 23.31
C GLN A 472 30.25 5.93 24.46
N ARG A 473 30.88 5.28 25.46
CA ARG A 473 30.13 4.83 26.65
C ARG A 473 29.43 5.98 27.35
N LYS A 474 30.14 7.08 27.59
CA LYS A 474 29.57 8.27 28.23
C LYS A 474 28.38 8.86 27.44
N LEU A 475 28.46 8.89 26.10
CA LEU A 475 27.38 9.37 25.25
C LEU A 475 26.15 8.45 25.28
N ILE A 476 26.37 7.14 25.32
CA ILE A 476 25.32 6.13 25.43
C ILE A 476 24.68 6.17 26.83
N ASP A 477 25.48 6.35 27.88
CA ASP A 477 25.00 6.44 29.26
C ASP A 477 24.17 7.71 29.49
N ASN A 478 24.60 8.83 28.90
CA ASN A 478 23.94 10.14 29.00
C ASN A 478 23.13 10.50 27.73
N LEU A 479 22.55 9.49 27.06
CA LEU A 479 21.75 9.69 25.86
C LEU A 479 20.55 10.66 26.05
N PRO A 480 19.84 10.66 27.20
CA PRO A 480 18.78 11.65 27.47
C PRO A 480 19.27 13.10 27.37
N ASP A 481 20.48 13.39 27.87
CA ASP A 481 21.05 14.75 27.81
C ASP A 481 21.39 15.13 26.36
N ALA A 482 21.87 14.18 25.55
CA ALA A 482 22.13 14.41 24.14
C ALA A 482 20.83 14.74 23.40
N PHE A 483 19.74 14.03 23.70
CA PHE A 483 18.42 14.30 23.13
C PHE A 483 17.91 15.69 23.53
N ALA A 484 18.03 16.06 24.81
CA ALA A 484 17.64 17.38 25.29
C ALA A 484 18.44 18.52 24.62
N LYS A 485 19.75 18.32 24.40
CA LYS A 485 20.59 19.27 23.65
C LYS A 485 20.13 19.42 22.20
N VAL A 486 19.92 18.30 21.50
CA VAL A 486 19.44 18.30 20.11
C VAL A 486 18.07 18.95 20.00
N GLN A 487 17.16 18.63 20.92
CA GLN A 487 15.84 19.24 21.00
C GLN A 487 15.92 20.76 21.12
N LYS A 488 16.79 21.26 22.01
CA LYS A 488 16.98 22.69 22.24
C LYS A 488 17.69 23.39 21.06
N GLU A 489 18.70 22.75 20.47
CA GLU A 489 19.50 23.30 19.35
C GLU A 489 18.65 23.46 18.08
N TYR A 490 17.75 22.51 17.80
CA TYR A 490 16.93 22.49 16.58
C TYR A 490 15.44 22.78 16.80
N HIS A 491 15.06 23.21 18.02
CA HIS A 491 13.67 23.55 18.39
C HIS A 491 12.65 22.44 18.08
N LEU A 492 12.99 21.20 18.46
CA LEU A 492 12.18 20.03 18.13
C LEU A 492 11.03 19.82 19.13
N PRO A 493 9.83 19.44 18.67
CA PRO A 493 8.76 19.02 19.56
C PRO A 493 9.16 17.79 20.38
N PRO A 494 8.88 17.75 21.70
CA PRO A 494 9.25 16.60 22.53
C PRO A 494 8.55 15.31 22.08
N GLY A 495 7.31 15.40 21.59
CA GLY A 495 6.53 14.25 21.14
C GLY A 495 7.03 13.59 19.85
N ASP A 496 7.92 14.24 19.11
CA ASP A 496 8.50 13.69 17.88
C ASP A 496 9.85 12.99 18.13
N LEU A 497 10.38 13.04 19.37
CA LEU A 497 11.62 12.36 19.73
C LEU A 497 11.38 10.84 19.89
N PRO A 498 12.34 10.00 19.47
CA PRO A 498 12.22 8.56 19.63
C PRO A 498 12.35 8.14 21.10
N ASP A 499 11.87 6.93 21.41
CA ASP A 499 12.07 6.33 22.73
C ASP A 499 13.56 6.14 23.04
N VAL A 500 14.01 6.70 24.16
CA VAL A 500 15.44 6.79 24.48
C VAL A 500 16.02 5.41 24.81
N ASP A 501 15.26 4.55 25.48
CA ASP A 501 15.74 3.24 25.92
C ASP A 501 15.90 2.29 24.72
N HIS A 502 14.91 2.24 23.84
CA HIS A 502 14.99 1.52 22.57
C HIS A 502 16.15 2.04 21.71
N PHE A 503 16.29 3.37 21.58
CA PHE A 503 17.39 3.96 20.82
C PHE A 503 18.75 3.59 21.41
N LYS A 504 18.89 3.62 22.73
CA LYS A 504 20.11 3.23 23.46
C LYS A 504 20.48 1.77 23.20
N GLN A 505 19.49 0.87 23.22
CA GLN A 505 19.69 -0.55 22.95
C GLN A 505 20.28 -0.76 21.56
N VAL A 506 19.69 -0.15 20.52
CA VAL A 506 20.19 -0.25 19.15
C VAL A 506 21.58 0.41 19.03
N LEU A 507 21.73 1.63 19.54
CA LEU A 507 22.98 2.41 19.48
C LEU A 507 24.18 1.66 20.07
N SER A 508 23.95 0.85 21.11
CA SER A 508 25.00 0.07 21.77
C SER A 508 25.71 -0.93 20.84
N THR A 509 25.05 -1.33 19.75
CA THR A 509 25.60 -2.25 18.74
C THR A 509 26.48 -1.56 17.70
N TYR A 510 26.49 -0.22 17.68
CA TYR A 510 27.21 0.58 16.70
C TYR A 510 28.48 1.23 17.27
N ASN A 511 29.40 1.56 16.36
CA ASN A 511 30.52 2.45 16.67
C ASN A 511 30.18 3.86 16.21
N ILE A 512 29.99 4.78 17.16
CA ILE A 512 29.56 6.16 16.89
C ILE A 512 30.60 6.90 16.02
N ASP A 513 31.88 6.53 16.09
CA ASP A 513 32.91 7.14 15.25
C ASP A 513 32.76 6.76 13.76
N LYS A 514 32.01 5.71 13.43
CA LYS A 514 31.73 5.37 12.02
C LYS A 514 30.54 6.11 11.44
N PHE A 515 29.78 6.85 12.25
CA PHE A 515 28.65 7.63 11.74
C PHE A 515 29.08 8.78 10.85
N GLU A 516 28.21 9.08 9.89
CA GLU A 516 28.34 10.25 9.02
C GLU A 516 28.11 11.53 9.82
N LYS A 517 28.86 12.59 9.46
CA LYS A 517 28.58 13.93 9.99
C LYS A 517 27.23 14.42 9.44
N LEU A 518 26.57 15.31 10.17
CA LEU A 518 25.35 15.95 9.69
C LEU A 518 25.64 16.73 8.38
N LYS A 519 24.85 16.47 7.33
CA LYS A 519 24.95 17.09 6.01
C LYS A 519 23.81 18.10 5.86
N PRO A 520 24.08 19.43 5.98
CA PRO A 520 23.02 20.44 5.95
C PRO A 520 22.18 20.42 4.66
N SER A 521 22.79 20.05 3.52
CA SER A 521 22.09 19.94 2.25
C SER A 521 20.97 18.90 2.25
N MET A 522 21.16 17.77 2.95
CA MET A 522 20.13 16.73 3.04
C MET A 522 18.97 17.15 3.94
N ILE A 523 19.27 17.90 5.01
CA ILE A 523 18.24 18.47 5.89
C ILE A 523 17.42 19.51 5.14
N GLN A 524 18.08 20.43 4.43
CA GLN A 524 17.42 21.44 3.59
C GLN A 524 16.55 20.79 2.49
N ALA A 525 16.97 19.65 1.95
CA ALA A 525 16.16 18.87 1.01
C ALA A 525 14.82 18.43 1.61
N ILE A 526 14.85 17.90 2.84
CA ILE A 526 13.64 17.48 3.55
C ILE A 526 12.77 18.67 3.91
N ASP A 527 13.36 19.78 4.36
CA ASP A 527 12.61 20.99 4.68
C ASP A 527 11.92 21.58 3.43
N HIS A 528 12.59 21.59 2.28
CA HIS A 528 11.98 21.98 1.01
C HIS A 528 10.85 21.03 0.59
N MET A 529 11.07 19.72 0.71
CA MET A 529 10.06 18.71 0.39
C MET A 529 8.79 18.91 1.25
N LEU A 530 8.96 19.10 2.56
CA LEU A 530 7.86 19.30 3.50
C LEU A 530 7.17 20.66 3.33
N GLY A 531 7.94 21.73 3.10
CA GLY A 531 7.42 23.11 3.05
C GLY A 531 6.89 23.55 1.68
N HIS A 532 7.33 22.90 0.59
CA HIS A 532 6.98 23.29 -0.77
C HIS A 532 6.48 22.13 -1.63
N ASP A 533 7.26 21.06 -1.78
CA ASP A 533 6.93 20.01 -2.77
C ASP A 533 5.63 19.26 -2.41
N ILE A 534 5.40 18.93 -1.13
CA ILE A 534 4.16 18.29 -0.68
C ILE A 534 2.95 19.23 -0.85
N PRO A 535 2.94 20.48 -0.35
CA PRO A 535 1.85 21.42 -0.63
C PRO A 535 1.56 21.62 -2.12
N GLU A 536 2.59 21.69 -2.96
CA GLU A 536 2.44 21.84 -4.40
C GLU A 536 1.84 20.59 -5.06
N LEU A 537 2.23 19.38 -4.60
CA LEU A 537 1.62 18.13 -5.02
C LEU A 537 0.12 18.11 -4.72
N LEU A 538 -0.27 18.47 -3.49
CA LEU A 538 -1.68 18.47 -3.07
C LEU A 538 -2.52 19.56 -3.75
N LYS A 539 -1.88 20.64 -4.21
CA LYS A 539 -2.54 21.68 -5.00
C LYS A 539 -2.82 21.21 -6.43
N ASN A 540 -1.92 20.42 -7.01
CA ASN A 540 -1.98 20.01 -8.41
C ASN A 540 -2.72 18.68 -8.64
N PHE A 541 -2.74 17.80 -7.65
CA PHE A 541 -3.40 16.50 -7.72
C PHE A 541 -4.46 16.40 -6.63
N ARG A 542 -5.69 16.06 -7.03
CA ARG A 542 -6.76 15.74 -6.09
C ARG A 542 -6.69 14.28 -5.64
N ASN A 543 -7.33 13.99 -4.53
CA ASN A 543 -7.54 12.63 -4.09
C ASN A 543 -8.35 11.90 -5.18
N PRO A 544 -7.87 10.76 -5.73
CA PRO A 544 -8.56 10.07 -6.82
C PRO A 544 -9.89 9.43 -6.39
N TYR A 545 -10.18 9.42 -5.08
CA TYR A 545 -11.41 8.90 -4.49
C TYR A 545 -12.36 10.01 -4.00
N GLU A 546 -12.12 11.28 -4.38
CA GLU A 546 -13.00 12.43 -4.08
C GLU A 546 -14.16 12.62 -5.06
#